data_AF-A0A6I1Q8H7-F1
#
_entry.id   AF-A0A6I1Q8H7-F1
#
_cell.length_a   1.000
_cell.length_b   1.000
_cell.length_c   1.000
_cell.angle_alpha   90.00
_cell.angle_beta   90.00
_cell.angle_gamma   90.00
#
_symmetry.space_group_name_H-M   'P 1'
#
loop_
_entity.id
_entity.type
_entity.pdbx_description
1 polymer ?
#
loop_
_entity_poly.entity_id
_entity_poly.type
_entity_poly.pdbx_seq_one_letter_code
_entity_poly.pdbx_strand_id
1 'polypeptide(L)'
;MAYVSIEQVESLEEAIAGLQSTYDSMESACQVQIAATEAKLTEVQQEADNSAQLMDASMEAEMGAGQQLEQANEQLSSANEQLSSAYLSLSACEARGSYNDDDNNYEPPNCSSEEANIAAAESAVTEAASAVKAAEEALEAAKDHRMQMEQRNEMARQCLDMATQLAETVQTECAARIASAAAHLERGKARLESAKVALNAYLDTHPPAADFYAWLKWTPDSSKPVTPKELHSRLNLSVQQQRYYFEYLTDRDPVFRAKIADYRSQLEAANGPAERHAVQLKIRRNLSGYCGEKIVEQALSPLGHKTDTQARTTFEDGRFTKTDLIIEDLKVPVILGRGEGMSAPTGGSIAIEVKCGRASYLYSQKDHMVFQSGGHQEANASMTVCSRDIKDLTPEQEKELREALRSAGSPLLGMLPTKDEIDKASWDIVNGSNANNGGTLEN
;
A
#
# COMPACT_ATOMS: atom_id res chain seq x y z
N MET A 1 -22.46 -21.04 24.51
CA MET A 1 -21.50 -20.69 23.44
C MET A 1 -21.68 -19.22 23.15
N ALA A 2 -20.59 -18.45 22.96
CA ALA A 2 -20.72 -17.07 22.53
C ALA A 2 -21.30 -17.04 21.11
N TYR A 3 -22.41 -16.33 20.92
CA TYR A 3 -23.02 -16.17 19.60
C TYR A 3 -22.11 -15.29 18.74
N VAL A 4 -21.70 -15.77 17.56
CA VAL A 4 -20.95 -15.00 16.56
C VAL A 4 -21.93 -14.55 15.49
N SER A 5 -22.02 -13.24 15.24
CA SER A 5 -22.89 -12.69 14.19
C SER A 5 -22.25 -12.81 12.79
N ILE A 6 -23.07 -12.73 11.74
CA ILE A 6 -22.62 -12.67 10.34
C ILE A 6 -21.63 -11.50 10.15
N GLU A 7 -21.96 -10.34 10.71
CA GLU A 7 -21.12 -9.14 10.66
C GLU A 7 -19.77 -9.35 11.34
N GLN A 8 -19.73 -9.98 12.52
CA GLN A 8 -18.46 -10.21 13.23
C GLN A 8 -17.50 -11.08 12.42
N VAL A 9 -18.03 -12.04 11.64
CA VAL A 9 -17.21 -12.84 10.74
C VAL A 9 -16.73 -12.00 9.55
N GLU A 10 -17.60 -11.24 8.88
CA GLU A 10 -17.21 -10.37 7.76
C GLU A 10 -16.17 -9.31 8.17
N SER A 11 -16.37 -8.65 9.31
CA SER A 11 -15.44 -7.68 9.89
C SER A 11 -14.08 -8.32 10.19
N LEU A 12 -14.08 -9.59 10.63
CA LEU A 12 -12.84 -10.34 10.84
C LEU A 12 -12.19 -10.75 9.51
N GLU A 13 -12.96 -11.15 8.49
CA GLU A 13 -12.44 -11.44 7.14
C GLU A 13 -11.72 -10.23 6.55
N GLU A 14 -12.34 -9.04 6.62
CA GLU A 14 -11.76 -7.77 6.16
C GLU A 14 -10.49 -7.43 6.94
N ALA A 15 -10.48 -7.59 8.26
CA ALA A 15 -9.31 -7.34 9.09
C ALA A 15 -8.15 -8.29 8.75
N ILE A 16 -8.43 -9.58 8.52
CA ILE A 16 -7.41 -10.56 8.13
C ILE A 16 -6.87 -10.26 6.72
N ALA A 17 -7.73 -9.87 5.77
CA ALA A 17 -7.29 -9.45 4.44
C ALA A 17 -6.37 -8.21 4.51
N GLY A 18 -6.72 -7.22 5.35
CA GLY A 18 -5.87 -6.05 5.58
C GLY A 18 -4.53 -6.40 6.23
N LEU A 19 -4.52 -7.34 7.19
CA LEU A 19 -3.29 -7.85 7.79
C LEU A 19 -2.42 -8.60 6.79
N GLN A 20 -3.01 -9.42 5.91
CA GLN A 20 -2.28 -10.08 4.83
C GLN A 20 -1.63 -9.06 3.89
N SER A 21 -2.38 -8.07 3.42
CA SER A 21 -1.83 -7.03 2.55
C SER A 21 -0.70 -6.23 3.21
N THR A 22 -0.81 -5.96 4.52
CA THR A 22 0.25 -5.29 5.29
C THR A 22 1.48 -6.18 5.43
N TYR A 23 1.28 -7.48 5.68
CA TYR A 23 2.36 -8.47 5.74
C TYR A 23 3.13 -8.53 4.42
N ASP A 24 2.42 -8.68 3.29
CA ASP A 24 3.04 -8.76 1.95
C ASP A 24 3.85 -7.48 1.64
N SER A 25 3.31 -6.31 2.00
CA SER A 25 4.01 -5.02 1.83
C SER A 25 5.26 -4.92 2.69
N MET A 26 5.19 -5.39 3.94
CA MET A 26 6.33 -5.38 4.86
C MET A 26 7.42 -6.36 4.42
N GLU A 27 7.04 -7.55 3.96
CA GLU A 27 7.97 -8.53 3.40
C GLU A 27 8.73 -7.95 2.21
N SER A 28 8.02 -7.33 1.27
CA SER A 28 8.62 -6.66 0.11
C SER A 28 9.59 -5.54 0.53
N ALA A 29 9.19 -4.69 1.48
CA ALA A 29 10.05 -3.62 1.98
C ALA A 29 11.32 -4.15 2.66
N CYS A 30 11.21 -5.23 3.45
CA CYS A 30 12.35 -5.87 4.09
C CYS A 30 13.32 -6.45 3.05
N GLN A 31 12.80 -7.12 2.00
CA GLN A 31 13.64 -7.67 0.92
C GLN A 31 14.42 -6.56 0.20
N VAL A 32 13.79 -5.42 -0.09
CA VAL A 32 14.45 -4.26 -0.70
C VAL A 32 15.55 -3.72 0.22
N GLN A 33 15.28 -3.61 1.52
CA GLN A 33 16.26 -3.08 2.47
C GLN A 33 17.47 -4.02 2.61
N ILE A 34 17.25 -5.33 2.70
CA ILE A 34 18.31 -6.35 2.74
C ILE A 34 19.17 -6.24 1.49
N ALA A 35 18.56 -6.25 0.30
CA ALA A 35 19.28 -6.15 -0.97
C ALA A 35 20.10 -4.85 -1.07
N ALA A 36 19.56 -3.72 -0.61
CA ALA A 36 20.29 -2.45 -0.59
C ALA A 36 21.51 -2.50 0.33
N THR A 37 21.39 -3.13 1.51
CA THR A 37 22.52 -3.28 2.42
C THR A 37 23.57 -4.28 1.93
N GLU A 38 23.17 -5.38 1.29
CA GLU A 38 24.08 -6.35 0.67
C GLU A 38 24.88 -5.73 -0.50
N ALA A 39 24.21 -4.93 -1.32
CA ALA A 39 24.86 -4.17 -2.38
C ALA A 39 25.89 -3.18 -1.82
N LYS A 40 25.54 -2.47 -0.74
CA LYS A 40 26.47 -1.54 -0.10
C LYS A 40 27.65 -2.26 0.55
N LEU A 41 27.42 -3.39 1.19
CA LEU A 41 28.49 -4.22 1.77
C LEU A 41 29.48 -4.67 0.69
N THR A 42 28.97 -5.08 -0.48
CA THR A 42 29.81 -5.47 -1.63
C THR A 42 30.68 -4.30 -2.12
N GLU A 43 30.10 -3.10 -2.26
CA GLU A 43 30.84 -1.90 -2.66
C GLU A 43 31.95 -1.53 -1.66
N VAL A 44 31.64 -1.60 -0.36
CA VAL A 44 32.60 -1.27 0.70
C VAL A 44 33.69 -2.33 0.81
N GLN A 45 33.36 -3.61 0.63
CA GLN A 45 34.36 -4.69 0.56
C GLN A 45 35.35 -4.44 -0.58
N GLN A 46 34.85 -4.08 -1.77
CA GLN A 46 35.71 -3.77 -2.91
C GLN A 46 36.63 -2.58 -2.63
N GLU A 47 36.14 -1.54 -1.96
CA GLU A 47 36.95 -0.38 -1.57
C GLU A 47 38.02 -0.72 -0.52
N ALA A 48 37.70 -1.60 0.43
CA ALA A 48 38.66 -2.11 1.42
C ALA A 48 39.76 -2.94 0.74
N ASP A 49 39.40 -3.82 -0.19
CA ASP A 49 40.34 -4.63 -0.97
C ASP A 49 41.26 -3.74 -1.83
N ASN A 50 40.69 -2.76 -2.53
CA ASN A 50 41.46 -1.78 -3.31
C ASN A 50 42.42 -0.98 -2.42
N SER A 51 41.97 -0.55 -1.25
CA SER A 51 42.81 0.21 -0.32
C SER A 51 43.92 -0.64 0.31
N ALA A 52 43.72 -1.96 0.44
CA ALA A 52 44.78 -2.88 0.86
C ALA A 52 45.85 -3.02 -0.23
N GLN A 53 45.44 -3.18 -1.49
CA GLN A 53 46.37 -3.25 -2.61
C GLN A 53 47.21 -1.97 -2.78
N LEU A 54 46.59 -0.80 -2.62
CA LEU A 54 47.30 0.48 -2.66
C LEU A 54 48.31 0.63 -1.52
N MET A 55 47.96 0.13 -0.32
CA MET A 55 48.88 0.11 0.82
C MET A 55 50.10 -0.76 0.52
N ASP A 56 49.89 -1.98 0.03
CA ASP A 56 50.98 -2.91 -0.32
C ASP A 56 51.90 -2.29 -1.39
N ALA A 57 51.32 -1.70 -2.45
CA ALA A 57 52.08 -1.01 -3.49
C ALA A 57 52.89 0.18 -2.95
N SER A 58 52.35 0.93 -1.97
CA SER A 58 53.07 2.05 -1.35
C SER A 58 54.21 1.59 -0.45
N MET A 59 54.07 0.45 0.24
CA MET A 59 55.15 -0.17 1.01
C MET A 59 56.29 -0.64 0.08
N GLU A 60 55.95 -1.25 -1.04
CA GLU A 60 56.94 -1.65 -2.06
C GLU A 60 57.68 -0.44 -2.64
N ALA A 61 56.98 0.67 -2.91
CA ALA A 61 57.58 1.90 -3.40
C ALA A 61 58.52 2.55 -2.36
N GLU A 62 58.13 2.59 -1.08
CA GLU A 62 59.01 3.08 0.00
C GLU A 62 60.28 2.24 0.12
N MET A 63 60.14 0.91 0.10
CA MET A 63 61.28 -0.01 0.12
C MET A 63 62.20 0.19 -1.10
N GLY A 64 61.63 0.37 -2.29
CA GLY A 64 62.38 0.66 -3.51
C GLY A 64 63.14 1.99 -3.45
N ALA A 65 62.53 3.06 -2.92
CA ALA A 65 63.20 4.34 -2.72
C ALA A 65 64.32 4.24 -1.68
N GLY A 66 64.14 3.43 -0.63
CA GLY A 66 65.19 3.14 0.36
C GLY A 66 66.41 2.47 -0.25
N GLN A 67 66.20 1.48 -1.12
CA GLN A 67 67.28 0.81 -1.86
C GLN A 67 68.01 1.77 -2.81
N GLN A 68 67.29 2.67 -3.47
CA GLN A 68 67.92 3.69 -4.34
C GLN A 68 68.81 4.65 -3.55
N LEU A 69 68.36 5.06 -2.35
CA LEU A 69 69.16 5.89 -1.46
C LEU A 69 70.43 5.17 -0.99
N GLU A 70 70.34 3.87 -0.67
CA GLU A 70 71.51 3.05 -0.31
C GLU A 70 72.52 2.99 -1.47
N GLN A 71 72.06 2.72 -2.69
CA GLN A 71 72.90 2.71 -3.89
C GLN A 71 73.55 4.07 -4.18
N ALA A 72 72.81 5.17 -4.03
CA ALA A 72 73.34 6.52 -4.22
C ALA A 72 74.44 6.84 -3.19
N ASN A 73 74.27 6.40 -1.94
CA ASN A 73 75.29 6.57 -0.90
C ASN A 73 76.55 5.73 -1.18
N GLU A 74 76.41 4.50 -1.66
CA GLU A 74 77.55 3.68 -2.10
C GLU A 74 78.32 4.35 -3.25
N GLN A 75 77.61 4.90 -4.24
CA GLN A 75 78.21 5.65 -5.35
C GLN A 75 78.96 6.90 -4.88
N LEU A 76 78.38 7.66 -3.94
CA LEU A 76 79.02 8.82 -3.34
C LEU A 76 80.28 8.43 -2.56
N SER A 77 80.23 7.32 -1.81
CA SER A 77 81.40 6.77 -1.12
C SER A 77 82.51 6.43 -2.11
N SER A 78 82.18 5.72 -3.19
CA SER A 78 83.14 5.37 -4.24
C SER A 78 83.72 6.61 -4.95
N ALA A 79 82.90 7.61 -5.25
CA ALA A 79 83.37 8.85 -5.86
C ALA A 79 84.34 9.62 -4.93
N ASN A 80 84.07 9.64 -3.62
CA ASN A 80 84.97 10.25 -2.63
C ASN A 80 86.31 9.50 -2.50
N GLU A 81 86.30 8.17 -2.59
CA GLU A 81 87.53 7.38 -2.63
C GLU A 81 88.36 7.68 -3.89
N GLN A 82 87.71 7.78 -5.05
CA GLN A 82 88.36 8.16 -6.31
C GLN A 82 88.96 9.56 -6.24
N LEU A 83 88.22 10.53 -5.67
CA LEU A 83 88.71 11.89 -5.44
C LEU A 83 89.94 11.89 -4.53
N SER A 84 89.91 11.13 -3.43
CA SER A 84 91.06 10.97 -2.52
C SER A 84 92.27 10.38 -3.23
N SER A 85 92.06 9.39 -4.11
CA SER A 85 93.12 8.80 -4.94
C SER A 85 93.69 9.78 -5.97
N ALA A 86 92.84 10.62 -6.58
CA ALA A 86 93.26 11.67 -7.51
C ALA A 86 94.13 12.73 -6.81
N TYR A 87 93.76 13.15 -5.60
CA TYR A 87 94.57 14.05 -4.76
C TYR A 87 95.94 13.46 -4.40
N LEU A 88 96.00 12.17 -4.03
CA LEU A 88 97.27 11.48 -3.78
C LEU A 88 98.15 11.44 -5.03
N SER A 89 97.55 11.23 -6.20
CA SER A 89 98.26 11.19 -7.48
C SER A 89 98.81 12.57 -7.88
N LEU A 90 98.04 13.64 -7.68
CA LEU A 90 98.52 15.02 -7.87
C LEU A 90 99.70 15.32 -6.93
N SER A 91 99.57 15.03 -5.64
CA SER A 91 100.65 15.25 -4.66
C SER A 91 101.92 14.48 -5.03
N ALA A 92 101.78 13.25 -5.52
CA ALA A 92 102.91 12.46 -6.00
C ALA A 92 103.54 13.02 -7.29
N CYS A 93 102.75 13.66 -8.16
CA CYS A 93 103.25 14.36 -9.34
C CYS A 93 104.00 15.64 -8.96
N GLU A 94 103.42 16.48 -8.09
CA GLU A 94 104.02 17.73 -7.61
C GLU A 94 105.39 17.52 -6.95
N ALA A 95 105.57 16.37 -6.27
CA ALA A 95 106.83 15.99 -5.63
C ALA A 95 107.95 15.59 -6.61
N ARG A 96 107.70 15.50 -7.92
CA ARG A 96 108.68 15.07 -8.95
C ARG A 96 109.45 16.21 -9.63
N GLY A 97 109.35 17.45 -9.15
CA GLY A 97 110.13 18.56 -9.70
C GLY A 97 111.64 18.32 -9.60
N SER A 98 112.38 18.75 -10.62
CA SER A 98 113.85 18.61 -10.67
C SER A 98 114.53 19.96 -10.87
N TYR A 99 115.74 20.10 -10.33
CA TYR A 99 116.62 21.21 -10.63
C TYR A 99 117.42 20.91 -11.90
N ASN A 100 117.49 21.86 -12.83
CA ASN A 100 118.41 21.75 -13.96
C ASN A 100 119.84 22.00 -13.47
N ASP A 101 120.73 21.02 -13.69
CA ASP A 101 122.11 21.00 -13.20
C ASP A 101 122.99 22.14 -13.76
N ASP A 102 122.57 22.82 -14.83
CA ASP A 102 123.39 23.82 -15.54
C ASP A 102 123.08 25.29 -15.18
N ASP A 103 121.88 25.63 -14.67
CA ASP A 103 121.47 27.03 -14.42
C ASP A 103 120.79 27.26 -13.05
N ASN A 104 120.76 26.24 -12.18
CA ASN A 104 120.15 26.29 -10.84
C ASN A 104 118.68 26.80 -10.85
N ASN A 105 117.96 26.54 -11.95
CA ASN A 105 116.56 26.91 -12.14
C ASN A 105 115.68 25.68 -11.87
N TYR A 106 114.65 25.84 -11.04
CA TYR A 106 113.72 24.76 -10.67
C TYR A 106 112.69 24.55 -11.78
N GLU A 107 112.61 23.34 -12.33
CA GLU A 107 111.54 22.97 -13.27
C GLU A 107 110.42 22.24 -12.51
N PRO A 108 109.26 22.88 -12.29
CA PRO A 108 108.11 22.20 -11.73
C PRO A 108 107.60 21.11 -12.68
N PRO A 109 107.13 19.97 -12.15
CA PRO A 109 106.59 18.88 -12.96
C PRO A 109 105.25 19.31 -13.59
N ASN A 110 105.00 18.90 -14.83
CA ASN A 110 103.71 19.16 -15.48
C ASN A 110 102.66 18.15 -15.00
N CYS A 111 101.77 18.59 -14.10
CA CYS A 111 100.72 17.77 -13.50
C CYS A 111 99.32 18.03 -14.07
N SER A 112 99.24 18.60 -15.28
CA SER A 112 97.96 18.97 -15.91
C SER A 112 96.99 17.80 -16.10
N SER A 113 97.49 16.57 -16.25
CA SER A 113 96.65 15.36 -16.31
C SER A 113 96.01 15.02 -14.96
N GLU A 114 96.75 15.16 -13.88
CA GLU A 114 96.32 14.88 -12.50
C GLU A 114 95.34 15.95 -12.03
N GLU A 115 95.57 17.22 -12.39
CA GLU A 115 94.62 18.32 -12.19
C GLU A 115 93.30 18.08 -12.94
N ALA A 116 93.37 17.59 -14.19
CA ALA A 116 92.18 17.21 -14.95
C ALA A 116 91.45 16.00 -14.32
N ASN A 117 92.18 15.03 -13.76
CA ASN A 117 91.60 13.89 -13.05
C ASN A 117 90.91 14.30 -11.74
N ILE A 118 91.46 15.27 -11.00
CA ILE A 118 90.79 15.85 -9.83
C ILE A 118 89.50 16.54 -10.25
N ALA A 119 89.54 17.42 -11.27
CA ALA A 119 88.34 18.09 -11.74
C ALA A 119 87.23 17.11 -12.17
N ALA A 120 87.60 16.01 -12.82
CA ALA A 120 86.66 14.94 -13.16
C ALA A 120 86.09 14.22 -11.92
N ALA A 121 86.93 13.91 -10.92
CA ALA A 121 86.49 13.26 -9.69
C ALA A 121 85.63 14.19 -8.81
N GLU A 122 85.92 15.49 -8.76
CA GLU A 122 85.09 16.50 -8.08
C GLU A 122 83.72 16.63 -8.75
N SER A 123 83.67 16.60 -10.09
CA SER A 123 82.42 16.55 -10.83
C SER A 123 81.62 15.29 -10.48
N ALA A 124 82.27 14.12 -10.43
CA ALA A 124 81.62 12.85 -10.07
C ALA A 124 81.08 12.84 -8.64
N VAL A 125 81.82 13.41 -7.67
CA VAL A 125 81.33 13.60 -6.29
C VAL A 125 80.14 14.53 -6.26
N THR A 126 80.17 15.63 -7.02
CA THR A 126 79.05 16.58 -7.09
C THR A 126 77.80 15.92 -7.67
N GLU A 127 77.94 15.14 -8.74
CA GLU A 127 76.84 14.37 -9.34
C GLU A 127 76.29 13.33 -8.35
N ALA A 128 77.15 12.52 -7.72
CA ALA A 128 76.72 11.52 -6.74
C ALA A 128 76.04 12.15 -5.51
N ALA A 129 76.55 13.29 -5.02
CA ALA A 129 75.92 14.03 -3.92
C ALA A 129 74.54 14.57 -4.31
N SER A 130 74.39 15.04 -5.56
CA SER A 130 73.09 15.45 -6.08
C SER A 130 72.11 14.28 -6.21
N ALA A 131 72.59 13.10 -6.58
CA ALA A 131 71.80 11.87 -6.67
C ALA A 131 71.34 11.39 -5.27
N VAL A 132 72.21 11.44 -4.27
CA VAL A 132 71.83 11.15 -2.86
C VAL A 132 70.71 12.09 -2.42
N LYS A 133 70.86 13.39 -2.63
CA LYS A 133 69.84 14.37 -2.26
C LYS A 133 68.49 14.09 -2.95
N ALA A 134 68.52 13.78 -4.24
CA ALA A 134 67.30 13.42 -4.98
C ALA A 134 66.66 12.13 -4.44
N ALA A 135 67.46 11.13 -4.06
CA ALA A 135 66.98 9.88 -3.48
C ALA A 135 66.40 10.08 -2.06
N GLU A 136 66.99 10.99 -1.25
CA GLU A 136 66.43 11.38 0.06
C GLU A 136 65.05 12.03 -0.10
N GLU A 137 64.92 12.99 -1.03
CA GLU A 137 63.65 13.65 -1.32
C GLU A 137 62.61 12.65 -1.85
N ALA A 138 63.01 11.70 -2.69
CA ALA A 138 62.14 10.64 -3.20
C ALA A 138 61.68 9.66 -2.10
N LEU A 139 62.57 9.28 -1.19
CA LEU A 139 62.24 8.42 -0.05
C LEU A 139 61.25 9.10 0.90
N GLU A 140 61.46 10.39 1.19
CA GLU A 140 60.53 11.13 2.07
C GLU A 140 59.14 11.24 1.43
N ALA A 141 59.08 11.54 0.12
CA ALA A 141 57.82 11.53 -0.61
C ALA A 141 57.13 10.15 -0.62
N ALA A 142 57.91 9.06 -0.71
CA ALA A 142 57.38 7.70 -0.65
C ALA A 142 56.81 7.36 0.75
N LYS A 143 57.49 7.77 1.82
CA LYS A 143 56.99 7.63 3.21
C LYS A 143 55.70 8.39 3.43
N ASP A 144 55.63 9.63 2.97
CA ASP A 144 54.42 10.46 3.06
C ASP A 144 53.26 9.80 2.32
N HIS A 145 53.51 9.26 1.12
CA HIS A 145 52.50 8.54 0.36
C HIS A 145 52.04 7.26 1.07
N ARG A 146 52.96 6.46 1.62
CA ARG A 146 52.61 5.26 2.40
C ARG A 146 51.77 5.61 3.63
N MET A 147 52.10 6.67 4.37
CA MET A 147 51.29 7.13 5.50
C MET A 147 49.86 7.50 5.08
N GLN A 148 49.69 8.15 3.93
CA GLN A 148 48.36 8.46 3.38
C GLN A 148 47.57 7.19 3.01
N MET A 149 48.24 6.20 2.41
CA MET A 149 47.61 4.92 2.06
C MET A 149 47.26 4.10 3.31
N GLU A 150 48.06 4.19 4.37
CA GLU A 150 47.76 3.57 5.68
C GLU A 150 46.48 4.13 6.27
N GLN A 151 46.35 5.47 6.30
CA GLN A 151 45.14 6.13 6.79
C GLN A 151 43.92 5.77 5.94
N ARG A 152 44.07 5.72 4.61
CA ARG A 152 43.01 5.29 3.70
C ARG A 152 42.56 3.86 4.00
N ASN A 153 43.52 2.94 4.16
CA ASN A 153 43.23 1.53 4.45
C ASN A 153 42.48 1.36 5.77
N GLU A 154 42.90 2.07 6.81
CA GLU A 154 42.25 2.06 8.11
C GLU A 154 40.80 2.56 8.03
N MET A 155 40.55 3.69 7.34
CA MET A 155 39.19 4.19 7.13
C MET A 155 38.33 3.21 6.32
N ALA A 156 38.88 2.58 5.28
CA ALA A 156 38.15 1.62 4.47
C ALA A 156 37.75 0.37 5.28
N ARG A 157 38.63 -0.11 6.17
CA ARG A 157 38.32 -1.21 7.12
C ARG A 157 37.24 -0.82 8.11
N GLN A 158 37.31 0.38 8.69
CA GLN A 158 36.26 0.88 9.58
C GLN A 158 34.90 0.97 8.87
N CYS A 159 34.88 1.45 7.62
CA CYS A 159 33.66 1.45 6.82
C CYS A 159 33.13 0.02 6.57
N LEU A 160 34.00 -0.95 6.32
CA LEU A 160 33.62 -2.35 6.13
C LEU A 160 33.00 -2.96 7.39
N ASP A 161 33.58 -2.71 8.56
CA ASP A 161 33.05 -3.16 9.84
C ASP A 161 31.65 -2.57 10.09
N MET A 162 31.48 -1.26 9.84
CA MET A 162 30.18 -0.58 9.97
C MET A 162 29.15 -1.13 8.99
N ALA A 163 29.53 -1.37 7.73
CA ALA A 163 28.63 -1.92 6.72
C ALA A 163 28.20 -3.35 7.05
N THR A 164 29.12 -4.16 7.59
CA THR A 164 28.86 -5.54 8.03
C THR A 164 27.85 -5.55 9.18
N GLN A 165 28.09 -4.74 10.22
CA GLN A 165 27.17 -4.61 11.36
C GLN A 165 25.78 -4.12 10.93
N LEU A 166 25.73 -3.17 9.98
CA LEU A 166 24.47 -2.67 9.44
C LEU A 166 23.70 -3.78 8.69
N ALA A 167 24.38 -4.56 7.84
CA ALA A 167 23.76 -5.66 7.11
C ALA A 167 23.19 -6.74 8.06
N GLU A 168 23.96 -7.15 9.07
CA GLU A 168 23.51 -8.09 10.10
C GLU A 168 22.31 -7.56 10.89
N THR A 169 22.35 -6.28 11.27
CA THR A 169 21.23 -5.63 11.99
C THR A 169 19.97 -5.59 11.13
N VAL A 170 20.08 -5.18 9.87
CA VAL A 170 18.94 -5.14 8.94
C VAL A 170 18.36 -6.53 8.74
N GLN A 171 19.20 -7.55 8.53
CA GLN A 171 18.75 -8.92 8.32
C GLN A 171 18.02 -9.47 9.55
N THR A 172 18.57 -9.28 10.74
CA THR A 172 17.98 -9.75 12.00
C THR A 172 16.68 -9.03 12.34
N GLU A 173 16.63 -7.71 12.19
CA GLU A 173 15.40 -6.92 12.42
C GLU A 173 14.29 -7.29 11.43
N CYS A 174 14.62 -7.42 10.14
CA CYS A 174 13.67 -7.82 9.11
C CYS A 174 13.10 -9.21 9.40
N ALA A 175 13.97 -10.18 9.70
CA ALA A 175 13.55 -11.54 10.04
C ALA A 175 12.62 -11.56 11.27
N ALA A 176 12.97 -10.81 12.33
CA ALA A 176 12.16 -10.73 13.54
C ALA A 176 10.78 -10.10 13.28
N ARG A 177 10.71 -9.01 12.50
CA ARG A 177 9.46 -8.34 12.16
C ARG A 177 8.56 -9.21 11.28
N ILE A 178 9.11 -9.83 10.24
CA ILE A 178 8.38 -10.76 9.36
C ILE A 178 7.83 -11.93 10.17
N ALA A 179 8.66 -12.57 11.01
CA ALA A 179 8.23 -13.69 11.84
C ALA A 179 7.10 -13.30 12.82
N SER A 180 7.21 -12.12 13.44
CA SER A 180 6.17 -11.59 14.32
C SER A 180 4.85 -11.36 13.57
N ALA A 181 4.89 -10.69 12.41
CA ALA A 181 3.70 -10.43 11.61
C ALA A 181 3.07 -11.73 11.10
N ALA A 182 3.87 -12.71 10.67
CA ALA A 182 3.39 -14.04 10.28
C ALA A 182 2.65 -14.72 11.44
N ALA A 183 3.20 -14.67 12.67
CA ALA A 183 2.53 -15.25 13.84
C ALA A 183 1.19 -14.56 14.16
N HIS A 184 1.11 -13.24 14.01
CA HIS A 184 -0.14 -12.50 14.17
C HIS A 184 -1.17 -12.85 13.11
N LEU A 185 -0.74 -12.96 11.85
CA LEU A 185 -1.57 -13.34 10.72
C LEU A 185 -2.13 -14.76 10.89
N GLU A 186 -1.29 -15.73 11.28
CA GLU A 186 -1.73 -17.11 11.52
C GLU A 186 -2.71 -17.21 12.69
N ARG A 187 -2.47 -16.48 13.78
CA ARG A 187 -3.43 -16.38 14.89
C ARG A 187 -4.76 -15.78 14.42
N GLY A 188 -4.69 -14.78 13.57
CA GLY A 188 -5.84 -14.14 12.95
C GLY A 188 -6.65 -15.11 12.08
N LYS A 189 -5.99 -15.86 11.20
CA LYS A 189 -6.60 -16.91 10.36
C LYS A 189 -7.27 -18.00 11.22
N ALA A 190 -6.59 -18.50 12.25
CA ALA A 190 -7.16 -19.49 13.15
C ALA A 190 -8.41 -18.99 13.88
N ARG A 191 -8.42 -17.71 14.29
CA ARG A 191 -9.59 -17.07 14.89
C ARG A 191 -10.73 -16.94 13.89
N LEU A 192 -10.42 -16.58 12.64
CA LEU A 192 -11.40 -16.49 11.57
C LEU A 192 -12.07 -17.84 11.28
N GLU A 193 -11.27 -18.90 11.16
CA GLU A 193 -11.82 -20.24 10.95
C GLU A 193 -12.69 -20.70 12.12
N SER A 194 -12.28 -20.42 13.36
CA SER A 194 -13.11 -20.68 14.55
C SER A 194 -14.43 -19.89 14.51
N ALA A 195 -14.39 -18.63 14.07
CA ALA A 195 -15.57 -17.77 13.94
C ALA A 195 -16.52 -18.28 12.85
N LYS A 196 -16.00 -18.74 11.70
CA LYS A 196 -16.79 -19.37 10.63
C LYS A 196 -17.47 -20.65 11.11
N VAL A 197 -16.76 -21.51 11.84
CA VAL A 197 -17.34 -22.73 12.42
C VAL A 197 -18.48 -22.37 13.40
N ALA A 198 -18.27 -21.38 14.26
CA ALA A 198 -19.30 -20.91 15.18
C ALA A 198 -20.51 -20.32 14.46
N LEU A 199 -20.29 -19.53 13.40
CA LEU A 199 -21.36 -18.99 12.56
C LEU A 199 -22.14 -20.11 11.89
N ASN A 200 -21.48 -21.09 11.27
CA ASN A 200 -22.17 -22.22 10.62
C ASN A 200 -23.03 -23.00 11.63
N ALA A 201 -22.50 -23.30 12.81
CA ALA A 201 -23.27 -23.98 13.87
C ALA A 201 -24.48 -23.14 14.34
N TYR A 202 -24.36 -21.81 14.36
CA TYR A 202 -25.48 -20.91 14.64
C TYR A 202 -26.53 -20.98 13.53
N LEU A 203 -26.13 -20.87 12.27
CA LEU A 203 -27.03 -20.92 11.12
C LEU A 203 -27.76 -22.28 11.02
N ASP A 204 -27.08 -23.39 11.30
CA ASP A 204 -27.67 -24.74 11.30
C ASP A 204 -28.82 -24.91 12.31
N THR A 205 -28.79 -24.13 13.40
CA THR A 205 -29.78 -24.20 14.47
C THR A 205 -30.78 -23.04 14.46
N HIS A 206 -30.60 -22.06 13.58
CA HIS A 206 -31.42 -20.84 13.48
C HIS A 206 -31.86 -20.58 12.03
N PRO A 207 -32.88 -21.31 11.52
CA PRO A 207 -33.31 -21.21 10.12
C PRO A 207 -33.59 -19.78 9.62
N PRO A 208 -34.23 -18.87 10.39
CA PRO A 208 -34.41 -17.49 9.94
C PRO A 208 -33.10 -16.72 9.69
N ALA A 209 -32.07 -16.99 10.49
CA ALA A 209 -30.76 -16.40 10.29
C ALA A 209 -30.03 -17.02 9.09
N ALA A 210 -30.19 -18.34 8.86
CA ALA A 210 -29.70 -19.01 7.67
C ALA A 210 -30.33 -18.47 6.37
N ASP A 211 -31.65 -18.27 6.37
CA ASP A 211 -32.37 -17.66 5.25
C ASP A 211 -31.93 -16.22 4.98
N PHE A 212 -31.69 -15.44 6.04
CA PHE A 212 -31.11 -14.10 5.91
C PHE A 212 -29.68 -14.15 5.36
N TYR A 213 -28.82 -15.04 5.87
CA TYR A 213 -27.45 -15.19 5.38
C TYR A 213 -27.41 -15.59 3.90
N ALA A 214 -28.25 -16.55 3.49
CA ALA A 214 -28.41 -16.97 2.10
C ALA A 214 -28.92 -15.82 1.21
N TRP A 215 -29.84 -15.00 1.72
CA TRP A 215 -30.29 -13.79 1.02
C TRP A 215 -29.17 -12.74 0.92
N LEU A 216 -28.38 -12.53 1.98
CA LEU A 216 -27.30 -11.55 2.00
C LEU A 216 -26.18 -11.92 0.99
N LYS A 217 -25.80 -13.21 0.95
CA LYS A 217 -24.72 -13.74 0.11
C LYS A 217 -25.16 -14.17 -1.29
N TRP A 218 -26.41 -13.92 -1.65
CA TRP A 218 -26.96 -14.35 -2.92
C TRP A 218 -26.24 -13.71 -4.11
N THR A 219 -25.96 -14.53 -5.13
CA THR A 219 -25.50 -14.10 -6.45
C THR A 219 -26.32 -14.81 -7.52
N PRO A 220 -26.55 -14.20 -8.70
CA PRO A 220 -27.30 -14.83 -9.77
C PRO A 220 -26.56 -16.05 -10.35
N ASP A 221 -27.32 -17.09 -10.73
CA ASP A 221 -26.81 -18.25 -11.48
C ASP A 221 -26.41 -17.80 -12.89
N SER A 222 -25.12 -17.90 -13.23
CA SER A 222 -24.58 -17.43 -14.51
C SER A 222 -25.15 -18.16 -15.73
N SER A 223 -25.80 -19.31 -15.53
CA SER A 223 -26.38 -20.12 -16.61
C SER A 223 -27.84 -19.76 -16.95
N LYS A 224 -28.50 -18.90 -16.16
CA LYS A 224 -29.94 -18.65 -16.29
C LYS A 224 -30.29 -17.16 -16.18
N PRO A 225 -31.34 -16.70 -16.89
CA PRO A 225 -31.84 -15.36 -16.70
C PRO A 225 -32.54 -15.22 -15.34
N VAL A 226 -32.41 -14.05 -14.72
CA VAL A 226 -33.17 -13.71 -13.52
C VAL A 226 -34.61 -13.38 -13.90
N THR A 227 -35.56 -14.03 -13.22
CA THR A 227 -36.98 -13.96 -13.56
C THR A 227 -37.78 -13.07 -12.60
N PRO A 228 -39.01 -12.64 -12.97
CA PRO A 228 -39.87 -11.87 -12.06
C PRO A 228 -40.16 -12.59 -10.74
N LYS A 229 -40.18 -13.93 -10.75
CA LYS A 229 -40.35 -14.75 -9.54
C LYS A 229 -39.16 -14.62 -8.59
N GLU A 230 -37.94 -14.63 -9.14
CA GLU A 230 -36.73 -14.45 -8.35
C GLU A 230 -36.63 -13.03 -7.80
N LEU A 231 -36.90 -12.01 -8.62
CA LEU A 231 -36.97 -10.62 -8.16
C LEU A 231 -37.98 -10.46 -7.02
N HIS A 232 -39.16 -11.06 -7.15
CA HIS A 232 -40.15 -11.05 -6.09
C HIS A 232 -39.64 -11.72 -4.80
N SER A 233 -39.01 -12.89 -4.91
CA SER A 233 -38.44 -13.59 -3.75
C SER A 233 -37.32 -12.79 -3.08
N ARG A 234 -36.54 -12.03 -3.85
CA ARG A 234 -35.45 -11.17 -3.35
C ARG A 234 -35.96 -9.94 -2.63
N LEU A 235 -37.02 -9.30 -3.14
CA LEU A 235 -37.57 -8.06 -2.61
C LEU A 235 -38.55 -8.27 -1.45
N ASN A 236 -39.15 -9.46 -1.35
CA ASN A 236 -40.18 -9.77 -0.37
C ASN A 236 -39.61 -10.37 0.93
N LEU A 237 -38.87 -9.57 1.70
CA LEU A 237 -38.29 -10.03 2.96
C LEU A 237 -39.36 -10.30 4.01
N SER A 238 -39.22 -11.41 4.73
CA SER A 238 -40.02 -11.67 5.94
C SER A 238 -39.74 -10.63 7.02
N VAL A 239 -40.65 -10.49 8.00
CA VAL A 239 -40.46 -9.58 9.15
C VAL A 239 -39.15 -9.88 9.91
N GLN A 240 -38.77 -11.15 10.02
CA GLN A 240 -37.51 -11.55 10.67
C GLN A 240 -36.30 -11.16 9.82
N GLN A 241 -36.34 -11.36 8.50
CA GLN A 241 -35.26 -10.94 7.60
C GLN A 241 -35.10 -9.41 7.59
N GLN A 242 -36.21 -8.65 7.62
CA GLN A 242 -36.15 -7.19 7.74
C GLN A 242 -35.44 -6.76 9.02
N ARG A 243 -35.74 -7.40 10.15
CA ARG A 243 -35.06 -7.15 11.42
C ARG A 243 -33.55 -7.42 11.31
N TYR A 244 -33.15 -8.62 10.85
CA TYR A 244 -31.74 -8.96 10.70
C TYR A 244 -31.01 -8.01 9.74
N TYR A 245 -31.68 -7.61 8.65
CA TYR A 245 -31.08 -6.69 7.70
C TYR A 245 -30.86 -5.30 8.29
N PHE A 246 -31.81 -4.77 9.07
CA PHE A 246 -31.65 -3.46 9.70
C PHE A 246 -30.64 -3.49 10.85
N GLU A 247 -30.54 -4.60 11.59
CA GLU A 247 -29.44 -4.83 12.55
C GLU A 247 -28.09 -4.86 11.80
N TYR A 248 -27.99 -5.59 10.69
CA TYR A 248 -26.81 -5.62 9.83
C TYR A 248 -26.44 -4.22 9.31
N LEU A 249 -27.42 -3.41 8.86
CA LEU A 249 -27.18 -2.04 8.43
C LEU A 249 -26.70 -1.12 9.55
N THR A 250 -27.14 -1.30 10.80
CA THR A 250 -26.61 -0.51 11.92
C THR A 250 -25.11 -0.73 12.12
N ASP A 251 -24.61 -1.91 11.76
CA ASP A 251 -23.19 -2.23 11.89
C ASP A 251 -22.41 -1.92 10.60
N ARG A 252 -23.00 -2.05 9.42
CA ARG A 252 -22.28 -1.98 8.13
C ARG A 252 -22.47 -0.69 7.34
N ASP A 253 -23.54 0.06 7.59
CA ASP A 253 -23.82 1.35 6.94
C ASP A 253 -23.67 2.51 7.96
N PRO A 254 -22.57 3.28 7.92
CA PRO A 254 -22.35 4.41 8.82
C PRO A 254 -23.45 5.49 8.73
N VAL A 255 -24.05 5.68 7.55
CA VAL A 255 -25.13 6.67 7.34
C VAL A 255 -26.42 6.17 7.99
N PHE A 256 -26.75 4.88 7.82
CA PHE A 256 -27.90 4.28 8.52
C PHE A 256 -27.69 4.31 10.04
N ARG A 257 -26.50 3.92 10.53
CA ARG A 257 -26.14 3.97 11.94
C ARG A 257 -26.33 5.36 12.54
N ALA A 258 -25.86 6.40 11.85
CA ALA A 258 -26.02 7.78 12.28
C ALA A 258 -27.50 8.20 12.33
N LYS A 259 -28.33 7.80 11.36
CA LYS A 259 -29.79 8.05 11.38
C LYS A 259 -30.45 7.37 12.58
N ILE A 260 -30.10 6.12 12.88
CA ILE A 260 -30.65 5.41 14.04
C ILE A 260 -30.25 6.11 15.35
N ALA A 261 -28.99 6.53 15.49
CA ALA A 261 -28.52 7.25 16.66
C ALA A 261 -29.24 8.60 16.86
N ASP A 262 -29.46 9.36 15.78
CA ASP A 262 -30.21 10.62 15.82
C ASP A 262 -31.66 10.40 16.29
N TYR A 263 -32.38 9.42 15.73
CA TYR A 263 -33.73 9.12 16.17
C TYR A 263 -33.81 8.61 17.61
N ARG A 264 -32.81 7.84 18.06
CA ARG A 264 -32.70 7.43 19.48
C ARG A 264 -32.53 8.63 20.40
N SER A 265 -31.63 9.55 20.06
CA SER A 265 -31.45 10.80 20.82
C SER A 265 -32.72 11.65 20.86
N GLN A 266 -33.46 11.76 19.75
CA GLN A 266 -34.75 12.45 19.71
C GLN A 266 -35.82 11.76 20.59
N LEU A 267 -35.84 10.43 20.65
CA LEU A 267 -36.75 9.69 21.52
C LEU A 267 -36.40 9.84 23.01
N GLU A 268 -35.12 9.88 23.34
CA GLU A 268 -34.62 10.11 24.70
C GLU A 268 -34.95 11.53 25.18
N ALA A 269 -34.86 12.53 24.29
CA ALA A 269 -35.17 13.92 24.58
C ALA A 269 -36.68 14.24 24.64
N ALA A 270 -37.55 13.31 24.22
CA ALA A 270 -38.98 13.54 24.11
C ALA A 270 -39.69 13.56 25.48
N ASN A 271 -40.29 14.71 25.83
CA ASN A 271 -40.99 14.97 27.08
C ASN A 271 -42.48 14.60 26.99
N GLY A 272 -42.74 13.30 26.87
CA GLY A 272 -44.09 12.73 26.96
C GLY A 272 -44.68 12.23 25.64
N PRO A 273 -45.95 11.78 25.66
CA PRO A 273 -46.53 11.00 24.55
C PRO A 273 -46.62 11.75 23.23
N ALA A 274 -46.88 13.06 23.25
CA ALA A 274 -47.02 13.87 22.03
C ALA A 274 -45.70 14.00 21.26
N GLU A 275 -44.59 14.27 21.96
CA GLU A 275 -43.26 14.40 21.35
C GLU A 275 -42.76 13.04 20.85
N ARG A 276 -42.98 11.96 21.62
CA ARG A 276 -42.67 10.59 21.17
C ARG A 276 -43.45 10.22 19.91
N HIS A 277 -44.73 10.59 19.84
CA HIS A 277 -45.53 10.37 18.64
C HIS A 277 -45.02 11.18 17.44
N ALA A 278 -44.57 12.43 17.65
CA ALA A 278 -43.95 13.23 16.60
C ALA A 278 -42.68 12.58 16.04
N VAL A 279 -41.83 12.00 16.89
CA VAL A 279 -40.64 11.23 16.44
C VAL A 279 -41.06 9.97 15.69
N GLN A 280 -42.08 9.24 16.17
CA GLN A 280 -42.63 8.08 15.46
C GLN A 280 -43.12 8.45 14.05
N LEU A 281 -43.81 9.59 13.88
CA LEU A 281 -44.23 10.08 12.57
C LEU A 281 -43.04 10.41 11.66
N LYS A 282 -41.96 11.01 12.19
CA LYS A 282 -40.72 11.26 11.43
C LYS A 282 -40.08 9.96 10.95
N ILE A 283 -40.01 8.94 11.81
CA ILE A 283 -39.47 7.61 11.48
C ILE A 283 -40.27 7.00 10.33
N ARG A 284 -41.60 6.95 10.45
CA ARG A 284 -42.48 6.40 9.41
C ARG A 284 -42.40 7.14 8.08
N ARG A 285 -42.12 8.44 8.10
CA ARG A 285 -42.02 9.25 6.88
C ARG A 285 -40.67 9.12 6.20
N ASN A 286 -39.58 9.12 6.96
CA ASN A 286 -38.24 9.29 6.42
C ASN A 286 -37.42 7.98 6.47
N LEU A 287 -37.42 7.28 7.61
CA LEU A 287 -36.59 6.09 7.79
C LEU A 287 -37.15 4.91 6.98
N SER A 288 -38.47 4.74 6.96
CA SER A 288 -39.10 3.62 6.26
C SER A 288 -38.99 3.71 4.74
N GLY A 289 -38.92 4.92 4.17
CA GLY A 289 -38.55 5.13 2.77
C GLY A 289 -37.12 4.65 2.50
N TYR A 290 -36.17 5.14 3.30
CA TYR A 290 -34.76 4.75 3.22
C TYR A 290 -34.54 3.23 3.41
N CYS A 291 -35.27 2.61 4.34
CA CYS A 291 -35.25 1.15 4.52
C CYS A 291 -35.72 0.40 3.26
N GLY A 292 -36.75 0.91 2.58
CA GLY A 292 -37.22 0.35 1.31
C GLY A 292 -36.15 0.44 0.22
N GLU A 293 -35.51 1.60 0.07
CA GLU A 293 -34.38 1.81 -0.86
C GLU A 293 -33.24 0.82 -0.57
N LYS A 294 -32.86 0.67 0.70
CA LYS A 294 -31.80 -0.26 1.11
C LYS A 294 -32.13 -1.73 0.83
N ILE A 295 -33.38 -2.15 1.03
CA ILE A 295 -33.81 -3.49 0.63
C ILE A 295 -33.61 -3.70 -0.88
N VAL A 296 -34.02 -2.74 -1.71
CA VAL A 296 -33.88 -2.83 -3.18
C VAL A 296 -32.40 -2.87 -3.58
N GLU A 297 -31.59 -1.98 -3.01
CA GLU A 297 -30.14 -1.92 -3.23
C GLU A 297 -29.50 -3.28 -2.91
N GLN A 298 -29.64 -3.80 -1.70
CA GLN A 298 -29.03 -5.09 -1.33
C GLN A 298 -29.61 -6.27 -2.13
N ALA A 299 -30.90 -6.24 -2.44
CA ALA A 299 -31.56 -7.31 -3.18
C ALA A 299 -31.02 -7.43 -4.61
N LEU A 300 -30.78 -6.30 -5.27
CA LEU A 300 -30.61 -6.22 -6.73
C LEU A 300 -29.20 -5.84 -7.17
N SER A 301 -28.39 -5.12 -6.37
CA SER A 301 -26.99 -4.82 -6.71
C SER A 301 -26.15 -6.03 -7.16
N PRO A 302 -26.32 -7.25 -6.60
CA PRO A 302 -25.59 -8.43 -7.07
C PRO A 302 -25.79 -8.77 -8.55
N LEU A 303 -26.84 -8.24 -9.21
CA LEU A 303 -27.12 -8.46 -10.62
C LEU A 303 -26.07 -7.83 -11.55
N GLY A 304 -25.38 -6.76 -11.14
CA GLY A 304 -24.39 -6.05 -11.95
C GLY A 304 -22.98 -6.08 -11.37
N HIS A 305 -22.01 -5.67 -12.18
CA HIS A 305 -20.65 -5.40 -11.72
C HIS A 305 -20.51 -4.01 -11.08
N LYS A 306 -21.39 -3.08 -11.46
CA LYS A 306 -21.41 -1.72 -10.94
C LYS A 306 -22.82 -1.31 -10.53
N THR A 307 -22.89 -0.50 -9.48
CA THR A 307 -24.14 0.06 -8.97
C THR A 307 -23.92 1.54 -8.69
N ASP A 308 -24.77 2.38 -9.26
CA ASP A 308 -24.84 3.80 -8.98
C ASP A 308 -26.13 4.12 -8.22
N THR A 309 -26.05 5.02 -7.25
CA THR A 309 -27.20 5.44 -6.43
C THR A 309 -27.40 6.93 -6.56
N GLN A 310 -28.65 7.37 -6.63
CA GLN A 310 -29.00 8.79 -6.71
C GLN A 310 -28.44 9.52 -7.95
N ALA A 311 -28.31 8.80 -9.07
CA ALA A 311 -27.81 9.32 -10.34
C ALA A 311 -28.71 10.46 -10.87
N ARG A 312 -28.12 11.61 -11.19
CA ARG A 312 -28.85 12.82 -11.57
C ARG A 312 -29.06 12.91 -13.08
N THR A 313 -30.32 12.99 -13.50
CA THR A 313 -30.70 13.27 -14.90
C THR A 313 -31.32 14.67 -14.98
N THR A 314 -30.79 15.53 -15.86
CA THR A 314 -31.31 16.88 -16.09
C THR A 314 -32.05 16.92 -17.42
N PHE A 315 -33.30 17.37 -17.40
CA PHE A 315 -34.15 17.50 -18.57
C PHE A 315 -33.87 18.80 -19.33
N GLU A 316 -34.32 18.87 -20.58
CA GLU A 316 -34.14 20.05 -21.46
C GLU A 316 -34.72 21.35 -20.87
N ASP A 317 -35.76 21.24 -20.04
CA ASP A 317 -36.40 22.38 -19.35
C ASP A 317 -35.67 22.84 -18.07
N GLY A 318 -34.51 22.23 -17.76
CA GLY A 318 -33.69 22.53 -16.60
C GLY A 318 -34.15 21.88 -15.30
N ARG A 319 -35.29 21.18 -15.27
CA ARG A 319 -35.66 20.33 -14.13
C ARG A 319 -34.73 19.11 -14.09
N PHE A 320 -34.62 18.49 -12.92
CA PHE A 320 -33.85 17.26 -12.77
C PHE A 320 -34.59 16.25 -11.91
N THR A 321 -34.27 14.98 -12.12
CA THR A 321 -34.63 13.87 -11.24
C THR A 321 -33.37 13.17 -10.76
N LYS A 322 -33.51 12.38 -9.70
CA LYS A 322 -32.49 11.44 -9.25
C LYS A 322 -33.08 10.05 -9.30
N THR A 323 -32.39 9.15 -10.00
CA THR A 323 -32.75 7.73 -10.06
C THR A 323 -32.18 7.05 -8.82
N ASP A 324 -33.01 6.35 -8.06
CA ASP A 324 -32.59 5.75 -6.79
C ASP A 324 -31.44 4.75 -6.97
N LEU A 325 -31.54 3.89 -7.99
CA LEU A 325 -30.58 2.83 -8.24
C LEU A 325 -30.42 2.58 -9.75
N ILE A 326 -29.18 2.55 -10.23
CA ILE A 326 -28.82 2.08 -11.58
C ILE A 326 -27.83 0.93 -11.41
N ILE A 327 -28.18 -0.22 -11.98
CA ILE A 327 -27.31 -1.39 -12.03
C ILE A 327 -26.74 -1.47 -13.43
N GLU A 328 -25.43 -1.45 -13.56
CA GLU A 328 -24.71 -1.47 -14.82
C GLU A 328 -23.90 -2.75 -14.98
N ASP A 329 -23.64 -3.11 -16.23
CA ASP A 329 -22.85 -4.28 -16.62
C ASP A 329 -23.41 -5.55 -15.96
N LEU A 330 -24.65 -5.88 -16.33
CA LEU A 330 -25.37 -7.02 -15.79
C LEU A 330 -24.60 -8.33 -16.02
N LYS A 331 -24.44 -9.11 -14.96
CA LYS A 331 -23.77 -10.43 -14.98
C LYS A 331 -24.57 -11.47 -15.75
N VAL A 332 -25.90 -11.36 -15.72
CA VAL A 332 -26.85 -12.27 -16.35
C VAL A 332 -28.02 -11.50 -16.95
N PRO A 333 -28.74 -12.06 -17.93
CA PRO A 333 -29.95 -11.41 -18.44
C PRO A 333 -31.00 -11.30 -17.33
N VAL A 334 -31.71 -10.18 -17.26
CA VAL A 334 -32.76 -9.93 -16.27
C VAL A 334 -34.08 -9.68 -16.99
N ILE A 335 -35.12 -10.39 -16.59
CA ILE A 335 -36.47 -10.30 -17.15
C ILE A 335 -37.41 -9.74 -16.08
N LEU A 336 -37.98 -8.57 -16.37
CA LEU A 336 -38.95 -7.88 -15.51
C LEU A 336 -40.39 -8.27 -15.85
N GLY A 337 -40.64 -8.69 -17.09
CA GLY A 337 -41.95 -9.07 -17.58
C GLY A 337 -41.99 -9.28 -19.08
N ARG A 338 -43.17 -9.10 -19.69
CA ARG A 338 -43.37 -9.21 -21.14
C ARG A 338 -43.53 -7.82 -21.76
N GLY A 339 -42.86 -7.57 -22.88
CA GLY A 339 -42.95 -6.31 -23.63
C GLY A 339 -41.59 -5.67 -23.86
N GLU A 340 -41.58 -4.61 -24.67
CA GLU A 340 -40.39 -3.78 -24.89
C GLU A 340 -39.97 -3.10 -23.58
N GLY A 341 -38.65 -2.96 -23.35
CA GLY A 341 -38.10 -2.39 -22.11
C GLY A 341 -38.26 -3.26 -20.85
N MET A 342 -38.79 -4.48 -20.97
CA MET A 342 -39.02 -5.40 -19.85
C MET A 342 -37.90 -6.42 -19.63
N SER A 343 -36.77 -6.27 -20.31
CA SER A 343 -35.63 -7.17 -20.15
C SER A 343 -34.33 -6.46 -20.50
N ALA A 344 -33.27 -6.77 -19.76
CA ALA A 344 -31.92 -6.30 -20.02
C ALA A 344 -30.99 -7.50 -20.26
N PRO A 345 -30.14 -7.47 -21.30
CA PRO A 345 -29.18 -8.54 -21.57
C PRO A 345 -27.98 -8.48 -20.62
N THR A 346 -27.15 -9.53 -20.63
CA THR A 346 -25.80 -9.48 -20.04
C THR A 346 -25.01 -8.30 -20.61
N GLY A 347 -24.27 -7.59 -19.76
CA GLY A 347 -23.57 -6.34 -20.09
C GLY A 347 -24.47 -5.11 -20.19
N GLY A 348 -25.79 -5.28 -20.10
CA GLY A 348 -26.76 -4.19 -20.10
C GLY A 348 -26.93 -3.52 -18.73
N SER A 349 -27.97 -2.69 -18.60
CA SER A 349 -28.27 -1.93 -17.39
C SER A 349 -29.76 -1.91 -17.02
N ILE A 350 -30.05 -1.65 -15.74
CA ILE A 350 -31.41 -1.48 -15.21
C ILE A 350 -31.47 -0.23 -14.34
N ALA A 351 -32.44 0.65 -14.62
CA ALA A 351 -32.77 1.79 -13.77
C ALA A 351 -33.99 1.48 -12.88
N ILE A 352 -33.90 1.84 -11.61
CA ILE A 352 -34.88 1.49 -10.59
C ILE A 352 -35.22 2.70 -9.73
N GLU A 353 -36.53 2.92 -9.57
CA GLU A 353 -37.09 3.90 -8.63
C GLU A 353 -37.82 3.17 -7.50
N VAL A 354 -37.76 3.67 -6.27
CA VAL A 354 -38.33 3.00 -5.08
C VAL A 354 -39.42 3.85 -4.42
N LYS A 355 -40.57 3.24 -4.15
CA LYS A 355 -41.70 3.91 -3.47
C LYS A 355 -42.30 3.08 -2.35
N CYS A 356 -42.04 3.48 -1.11
CA CYS A 356 -42.56 2.82 0.07
C CYS A 356 -43.70 3.66 0.69
N GLY A 357 -44.95 3.17 0.63
CA GLY A 357 -46.08 3.88 1.21
C GLY A 357 -47.40 3.13 1.11
N ARG A 358 -48.40 3.58 1.87
CA ARG A 358 -49.75 2.99 1.81
C ARG A 358 -50.40 3.29 0.45
N ALA A 359 -51.42 2.51 0.10
CA ALA A 359 -52.15 2.61 -1.17
C ALA A 359 -52.47 4.05 -1.61
N SER A 360 -53.08 4.85 -0.73
CA SER A 360 -53.45 6.24 -1.04
C SER A 360 -52.24 7.13 -1.35
N TYR A 361 -51.13 6.94 -0.62
CA TYR A 361 -49.87 7.63 -0.91
C TYR A 361 -49.34 7.22 -2.29
N LEU A 362 -49.24 5.92 -2.56
CA LEU A 362 -48.75 5.42 -3.86
C LEU A 362 -49.54 6.00 -5.04
N TYR A 363 -50.87 6.03 -4.94
CA TYR A 363 -51.71 6.62 -5.98
C TYR A 363 -51.51 8.13 -6.13
N SER A 364 -51.45 8.87 -5.02
CA SER A 364 -51.17 10.32 -5.05
C SER A 364 -49.79 10.69 -5.62
N GLN A 365 -48.85 9.75 -5.64
CA GLN A 365 -47.52 9.94 -6.21
C GLN A 365 -47.44 9.65 -7.71
N LYS A 366 -48.54 9.29 -8.39
CA LYS A 366 -48.57 8.90 -9.81
C LYS A 366 -47.76 9.83 -10.71
N ASP A 367 -48.10 11.12 -10.73
CA ASP A 367 -47.48 12.09 -11.65
C ASP A 367 -46.00 12.32 -11.33
N HIS A 368 -45.64 12.24 -10.04
CA HIS A 368 -44.26 12.34 -9.60
C HIS A 368 -43.45 11.13 -10.07
N MET A 369 -43.96 9.91 -9.92
CA MET A 369 -43.28 8.70 -10.42
C MET A 369 -43.15 8.70 -11.94
N VAL A 370 -44.16 9.17 -12.67
CA VAL A 370 -44.08 9.36 -14.13
C VAL A 370 -42.97 10.35 -14.49
N PHE A 371 -42.86 11.48 -13.80
CA PHE A 371 -41.76 12.41 -14.03
C PHE A 371 -40.38 11.78 -13.76
N GLN A 372 -40.25 11.03 -12.66
CA GLN A 372 -38.98 10.38 -12.29
C GLN A 372 -38.54 9.30 -13.29
N SER A 373 -39.49 8.59 -13.92
CA SER A 373 -39.17 7.60 -14.96
C SER A 373 -38.44 8.18 -16.17
N GLY A 374 -38.52 9.51 -16.39
CA GLY A 374 -37.69 10.18 -17.38
C GLY A 374 -36.19 10.06 -17.11
N GLY A 375 -35.79 9.82 -15.86
CA GLY A 375 -34.40 9.53 -15.47
C GLY A 375 -33.90 8.14 -15.86
N HIS A 376 -34.78 7.26 -16.37
CA HIS A 376 -34.46 5.87 -16.68
C HIS A 376 -34.09 5.64 -18.16
N GLN A 377 -34.22 6.65 -19.01
CA GLN A 377 -34.28 6.49 -20.47
C GLN A 377 -33.03 5.88 -21.12
N GLU A 378 -31.87 5.95 -20.46
CA GLU A 378 -30.61 5.39 -20.96
C GLU A 378 -30.41 3.92 -20.59
N ALA A 379 -31.25 3.36 -19.70
CA ALA A 379 -31.13 1.98 -19.26
C ALA A 379 -31.82 0.99 -20.23
N ASN A 380 -31.28 -0.23 -20.34
CA ASN A 380 -31.89 -1.26 -21.21
C ASN A 380 -33.27 -1.71 -20.72
N ALA A 381 -33.46 -1.75 -19.40
CA ALA A 381 -34.75 -1.99 -18.77
C ALA A 381 -34.93 -1.03 -17.60
N SER A 382 -36.19 -0.78 -17.21
CA SER A 382 -36.46 0.02 -16.04
C SER A 382 -37.70 -0.42 -15.28
N MET A 383 -37.75 -0.10 -13.99
CA MET A 383 -38.91 -0.38 -13.15
C MET A 383 -39.05 0.60 -12.00
N THR A 384 -40.29 0.78 -11.56
CA THR A 384 -40.57 1.38 -10.26
C THR A 384 -40.97 0.26 -9.31
N VAL A 385 -40.21 0.06 -8.24
CA VAL A 385 -40.51 -0.92 -7.20
C VAL A 385 -41.27 -0.23 -6.08
N CYS A 386 -42.43 -0.76 -5.69
CA CYS A 386 -43.20 -0.21 -4.59
C CYS A 386 -43.55 -1.26 -3.52
N SER A 387 -43.98 -0.77 -2.35
CA SER A 387 -44.60 -1.62 -1.34
C SER A 387 -45.87 -2.28 -1.90
N ARG A 388 -46.13 -3.50 -1.43
CA ARG A 388 -47.25 -4.32 -1.92
C ARG A 388 -48.64 -3.77 -1.56
N ASP A 389 -48.71 -2.68 -0.79
CA ASP A 389 -49.92 -1.91 -0.51
C ASP A 389 -50.62 -1.39 -1.78
N ILE A 390 -49.95 -1.40 -2.94
CA ILE A 390 -50.60 -1.12 -4.23
C ILE A 390 -51.82 -2.02 -4.47
N LYS A 391 -51.83 -3.24 -3.91
CA LYS A 391 -52.93 -4.21 -4.02
C LYS A 391 -54.16 -3.82 -3.19
N ASP A 392 -54.03 -2.83 -2.31
CA ASP A 392 -55.14 -2.30 -1.51
C ASP A 392 -55.82 -1.10 -2.20
N LEU A 393 -55.37 -0.71 -3.39
CA LEU A 393 -56.09 0.22 -4.26
C LEU A 393 -57.35 -0.43 -4.83
N THR A 394 -58.29 0.42 -5.28
CA THR A 394 -59.37 -0.08 -6.14
C THR A 394 -58.80 -0.62 -7.45
N PRO A 395 -59.45 -1.62 -8.09
CA PRO A 395 -58.99 -2.19 -9.35
C PRO A 395 -58.75 -1.13 -10.44
N GLU A 396 -59.59 -0.10 -10.49
CA GLU A 396 -59.48 1.02 -11.43
C GLU A 396 -58.23 1.86 -11.15
N GLN A 397 -57.99 2.22 -9.89
CA GLN A 397 -56.81 3.00 -9.48
C GLN A 397 -55.50 2.23 -9.68
N GLU A 398 -55.47 0.95 -9.33
CA GLU A 398 -54.29 0.11 -9.55
C GLU A 398 -53.98 0.00 -11.05
N LYS A 399 -55.01 -0.24 -11.88
CA LYS A 399 -54.87 -0.33 -13.33
C LYS A 399 -54.35 0.98 -13.91
N GLU A 400 -54.97 2.11 -13.57
CA GLU A 400 -54.56 3.44 -14.04
C GLU A 400 -53.10 3.72 -13.68
N LEU A 401 -52.71 3.45 -12.43
CA LEU A 401 -51.35 3.66 -11.96
C LEU A 401 -50.33 2.80 -12.71
N ARG A 402 -50.62 1.51 -12.89
CA ARG A 402 -49.74 0.59 -13.63
C ARG A 402 -49.62 0.96 -15.11
N GLU A 403 -50.71 1.40 -15.73
CA GLU A 403 -50.72 1.81 -17.14
C GLU A 403 -49.96 3.12 -17.36
N ALA A 404 -50.11 4.10 -16.46
CA ALA A 404 -49.35 5.35 -16.51
C ALA A 404 -47.83 5.09 -16.47
N LEU A 405 -47.40 4.26 -15.52
CA LEU A 405 -45.98 3.93 -15.34
C LEU A 405 -45.42 3.04 -16.45
N ARG A 406 -46.22 2.11 -16.98
CA ARG A 406 -45.84 1.34 -18.17
C ARG A 406 -45.65 2.25 -19.39
N SER A 407 -46.56 3.20 -19.58
CA SER A 407 -46.51 4.15 -20.71
C SER A 407 -45.32 5.10 -20.60
N ALA A 408 -44.88 5.40 -19.37
CA ALA A 408 -43.70 6.20 -19.09
C ALA A 408 -42.38 5.40 -19.18
N GLY A 409 -42.43 4.10 -19.48
CA GLY A 409 -41.25 3.25 -19.65
C GLY A 409 -40.69 2.65 -18.35
N SER A 410 -41.34 2.87 -17.20
CA SER A 410 -40.94 2.36 -15.88
C SER A 410 -42.07 1.58 -15.19
N PRO A 411 -42.38 0.36 -15.65
CA PRO A 411 -43.46 -0.45 -15.09
C PRO A 411 -43.37 -0.63 -13.57
N LEU A 412 -44.53 -0.55 -12.92
CA LEU A 412 -44.67 -0.58 -11.47
C LEU A 412 -44.76 -2.02 -10.92
N LEU A 413 -43.86 -2.38 -10.01
CA LEU A 413 -43.76 -3.70 -9.37
C LEU A 413 -44.00 -3.60 -7.86
N GLY A 414 -45.15 -4.08 -7.39
CA GLY A 414 -45.50 -4.12 -5.96
C GLY A 414 -44.89 -5.34 -5.26
N MET A 415 -43.58 -5.32 -5.03
CA MET A 415 -42.81 -6.46 -4.53
C MET A 415 -42.16 -6.25 -3.16
N LEU A 416 -42.08 -5.01 -2.66
CA LEU A 416 -41.57 -4.74 -1.32
C LEU A 416 -42.58 -5.16 -0.24
N PRO A 417 -42.13 -5.39 1.02
CA PRO A 417 -43.01 -5.59 2.15
C PRO A 417 -44.03 -4.44 2.30
N THR A 418 -45.12 -4.66 3.04
CA THR A 418 -46.10 -3.59 3.24
C THR A 418 -45.46 -2.42 3.99
N LYS A 419 -46.03 -1.24 3.80
CA LYS A 419 -45.59 -0.05 4.51
C LYS A 419 -45.61 -0.25 6.03
N ASP A 420 -46.65 -0.91 6.53
CA ASP A 420 -46.82 -1.15 7.96
C ASP A 420 -45.78 -2.14 8.53
N GLU A 421 -45.32 -3.13 7.75
CA GLU A 421 -44.22 -4.02 8.15
C GLU A 421 -42.90 -3.26 8.25
N ILE A 422 -42.57 -2.45 7.24
CA ILE A 422 -41.35 -1.66 7.23
C ILE A 422 -41.40 -0.61 8.35
N ASP A 423 -42.55 0.04 8.57
CA ASP A 423 -42.75 0.99 9.67
C ASP A 423 -42.48 0.37 11.03
N LYS A 424 -42.99 -0.86 11.23
CA LYS A 424 -42.77 -1.60 12.47
C LYS A 424 -41.29 -1.93 12.64
N ALA A 425 -40.64 -2.48 11.63
CA ALA A 425 -39.22 -2.82 11.70
C ALA A 425 -38.32 -1.59 11.90
N SER A 426 -38.61 -0.47 11.21
CA SER A 426 -37.94 0.82 11.41
C SER A 426 -38.15 1.38 12.82
N TRP A 427 -39.33 1.20 13.41
CA TRP A 427 -39.59 1.61 14.78
C TRP A 427 -38.85 0.72 15.79
N ASP A 428 -38.90 -0.60 15.61
CA ASP A 428 -38.33 -1.57 16.55
C ASP A 428 -36.80 -1.40 16.67
N ILE A 429 -36.10 -1.16 15.54
CA ILE A 429 -34.65 -0.92 15.54
C ILE A 429 -34.28 0.38 16.26
N VAL A 430 -35.08 1.44 16.14
CA VAL A 430 -34.84 2.71 16.83
C VAL A 430 -35.16 2.58 18.33
N ASN A 431 -36.34 2.06 18.67
CA ASN A 431 -36.83 1.96 20.05
C ASN A 431 -36.09 0.91 20.88
N GLY A 432 -35.16 0.15 20.28
CA GLY A 432 -34.35 -0.85 20.97
C GLY A 432 -35.18 -2.01 21.50
N SER A 433 -36.35 -2.27 20.91
CA SER A 433 -37.23 -3.40 21.26
C SER A 433 -36.65 -4.71 20.74
N ASN A 434 -35.44 -5.04 21.18
CA ASN A 434 -34.95 -6.39 21.17
C ASN A 434 -35.78 -7.16 22.20
N ALA A 435 -36.46 -8.22 21.77
CA ALA A 435 -36.98 -9.27 22.64
C ALA A 435 -35.82 -10.08 23.27
N ASN A 436 -34.84 -9.38 23.86
CA ASN A 436 -33.79 -9.88 24.74
C ASN A 436 -33.96 -9.30 26.16
N ASN A 437 -35.21 -9.05 26.58
CA ASN A 437 -35.52 -9.08 28.00
C ASN A 437 -35.59 -10.55 28.42
N GLY A 438 -34.42 -11.17 28.64
CA GLY A 438 -34.25 -12.26 29.60
C GLY A 438 -34.43 -11.75 31.04
N GLY A 439 -35.50 -11.01 31.28
CA GLY A 439 -35.92 -10.52 32.59
C GLY A 439 -37.10 -11.38 33.04
N THR A 440 -36.82 -12.28 33.98
CA THR A 440 -37.73 -12.69 35.06
C THR A 440 -39.22 -12.42 34.83
N LEU A 441 -39.93 -13.44 34.36
CA LEU A 441 -41.35 -13.59 34.68
C LEU A 441 -41.43 -14.03 36.15
N GLU A 442 -41.59 -13.05 37.05
CA GLU A 442 -42.25 -13.27 38.33
C GLU A 442 -43.77 -13.36 38.07
N ASN A 443 -44.28 -14.60 38.08
CA ASN A 443 -45.41 -15.06 38.90
C ASN A 443 -45.66 -16.54 38.63
#